data_AF-A0A1X7U775-F1
#
_entry.id   AF-A0A1X7U775-F1
#
_cell.length_a   1.000
_cell.length_b   1.000
_cell.length_c   1.000
_cell.angle_alpha   90.00
_cell.angle_beta   90.00
_cell.angle_gamma   90.00
#
_symmetry.space_group_name_H-M   'P 1'
#
loop_
_entity.id
_entity.type
_entity.pdbx_description
1 polymer ?
#
loop_
_entity_poly.entity_id
_entity_poly.type
_entity_poly.pdbx_seq_one_letter_code
_entity_poly.pdbx_strand_id
1 'polypeptide(L)'
;MASLACSSSYDSCQYGGYSFKFVDDDPPNEYLCHICTLVARDPQQVSCCSNIYCKSCLDTLKEKGQRFICPTCRSSLKRKYMYFKDGRVERGIKSLKVYCTNTDSGCQWTGTIKDIDTHLNSCTYHELVPCTNGCGEMIRRSKLETHLTDNCPKRIVNCQYCKRRATHQLITSCSHLDECPDLPIQCSNEGCDEKIPRRSLASHEETCPKAIVPCEYNTVGCHKVMRREEQEKHNEEAIKQHLKAAVKKIEVLLPTNQLFKLNEYTELKEEEEDWYSPNFHTSPGGYKMSLNVVANGDGDGEGTHVSCFINLEAGEYDDLLEWPFQGEVTIELLNQLEDKNHKKDIVTYNESTDDEYKHRVSGGRSTAGLGFMQFISHEELEHNPATNCQYLKDDSLYFRVSVKVTSTSKTKPWLVRSAI
;
A
#
# COMPACT_ATOMS: atom_id res chain seq x y z
N MET A 1 58.93 28.69 -0.59
CA MET A 1 59.19 27.24 -0.61
C MET A 1 57.88 26.56 -0.96
N ALA A 2 57.73 26.12 -2.21
CA ALA A 2 56.50 25.51 -2.69
C ALA A 2 56.52 24.02 -2.34
N SER A 3 55.59 23.60 -1.47
CA SER A 3 55.26 22.20 -1.23
C SER A 3 54.65 21.63 -2.51
N LEU A 4 55.37 20.73 -3.18
CA LEU A 4 54.79 19.84 -4.18
C LEU A 4 54.25 18.62 -3.44
N ALA A 5 52.94 18.62 -3.21
CA ALA A 5 52.20 17.45 -2.77
C ALA A 5 52.10 16.47 -3.95
N CYS A 6 52.58 15.24 -3.76
CA CYS A 6 52.41 14.14 -4.70
C CYS A 6 51.26 13.25 -4.21
N SER A 7 50.19 13.15 -5.01
CA SER A 7 48.99 12.36 -4.72
C SER A 7 49.09 10.96 -5.35
N SER A 8 48.98 9.94 -4.49
CA SER A 8 48.55 8.55 -4.74
C SER A 8 49.24 7.72 -5.85
N SER A 9 50.09 6.78 -5.41
CA SER A 9 50.12 5.35 -5.75
C SER A 9 51.57 4.81 -5.78
N TYR A 10 52.09 4.40 -4.61
CA TYR A 10 53.21 3.45 -4.41
C TYR A 10 54.38 3.42 -5.41
N ASP A 11 54.75 4.58 -5.94
CA ASP A 11 56.09 4.83 -6.46
C ASP A 11 56.78 5.69 -5.41
N SER A 12 57.66 5.07 -4.62
CA SER A 12 58.48 5.76 -3.64
C SER A 12 59.11 6.99 -4.30
N CYS A 13 58.80 8.19 -3.82
CA CYS A 13 59.53 9.39 -4.17
C CYS A 13 61.01 9.16 -3.81
N GLN A 14 61.83 8.67 -4.74
CA GLN A 14 63.26 8.39 -4.54
C GLN A 14 64.11 9.67 -4.61
N TYR A 15 63.55 10.78 -4.12
CA TYR A 15 64.26 12.04 -4.02
C TYR A 15 64.93 12.16 -2.65
N GLY A 16 66.24 12.40 -2.62
CA GLY A 16 66.98 12.54 -1.37
C GLY A 16 67.49 11.21 -0.78
N GLY A 17 67.86 11.25 0.49
CA GLY A 17 68.47 10.13 1.23
C GLY A 17 67.45 9.21 1.91
N TYR A 18 67.92 8.24 2.69
CA TYR A 18 67.09 7.35 3.49
C TYR A 18 66.54 8.08 4.71
N SER A 19 65.21 8.06 4.88
CA SER A 19 64.49 8.61 6.03
C SER A 19 64.05 7.52 7.02
N PHE A 20 64.90 6.53 7.26
CA PHE A 20 64.61 5.41 8.16
C PHE A 20 64.95 5.76 9.62
N LYS A 21 64.32 5.06 10.56
CA LYS A 21 64.74 5.05 11.97
C LYS A 21 65.90 4.04 12.09
N PHE A 22 67.09 4.52 12.45
CA PHE A 22 68.28 3.68 12.63
C PHE A 22 68.29 3.03 14.01
N VAL A 23 68.83 1.81 14.09
CA VAL A 23 68.86 1.02 15.34
C VAL A 23 70.05 1.41 16.21
N ASP A 24 71.20 1.64 15.58
CA ASP A 24 72.41 2.12 16.25
C ASP A 24 72.38 3.66 16.35
N ASP A 25 73.38 4.26 17.03
CA ASP A 25 73.55 5.73 17.13
C ASP A 25 73.52 6.43 15.74
N ASP A 26 73.42 7.76 15.74
CA ASP A 26 73.33 8.57 14.52
C ASP A 26 74.32 8.12 13.44
N PRO A 27 73.86 7.87 12.20
CA PRO A 27 74.72 7.40 11.12
C PRO A 27 75.96 8.28 10.95
N PRO A 28 77.14 7.68 10.71
CA PRO A 28 78.37 8.44 10.51
C PRO A 28 78.19 9.58 9.50
N ASN A 29 78.72 10.76 9.82
CA ASN A 29 78.63 11.96 8.96
C ASN A 29 79.15 11.71 7.53
N GLU A 30 80.09 10.77 7.37
CA GLU A 30 80.61 10.32 6.07
C GLU A 30 79.54 9.68 5.16
N TYR A 31 78.43 9.20 5.71
CA TYR A 31 77.32 8.63 4.95
C TYR A 31 76.23 9.64 4.61
N LEU A 32 76.33 10.88 5.11
CA LEU A 32 75.30 11.90 4.91
C LEU A 32 75.45 12.62 3.57
N CYS A 33 74.33 12.80 2.89
CA CYS A 33 74.24 13.65 1.72
C CYS A 33 74.34 15.12 2.12
N HIS A 34 75.29 15.86 1.56
CA HIS A 34 75.50 17.27 1.90
C HIS A 34 74.45 18.23 1.29
N ILE A 35 73.41 17.72 0.63
CA ILE A 35 72.27 18.52 0.13
C ILE A 35 71.03 18.27 0.98
N CYS A 36 70.61 17.00 1.15
CA CYS A 36 69.40 16.67 1.88
C CYS A 36 69.64 16.27 3.34
N THR A 37 70.90 16.26 3.78
CA THR A 37 71.36 15.95 5.15
C THR A 37 70.91 14.59 5.71
N LEU A 38 70.41 13.71 4.85
CA LEU A 38 70.02 12.32 5.17
C LEU A 38 71.11 11.35 4.70
N VAL A 39 71.09 10.13 5.23
CA VAL A 39 71.96 9.03 4.75
C VAL A 39 71.79 8.86 3.25
N ALA A 40 72.89 8.96 2.50
CA ALA A 40 72.85 9.13 1.06
C ALA A 40 72.29 7.88 0.34
N ARG A 41 71.26 8.06 -0.48
CA ARG A 41 70.74 7.03 -1.39
C ARG A 41 71.46 7.12 -2.73
N ASP A 42 71.96 5.98 -3.22
CA ASP A 42 72.83 5.89 -4.40
C ASP A 42 73.98 6.94 -4.36
N PRO A 43 74.89 6.81 -3.37
CA PRO A 43 75.87 7.84 -3.03
C PRO A 43 76.82 8.14 -4.19
N GLN A 44 76.93 9.43 -4.52
CA GLN A 44 77.84 9.98 -5.51
C GLN A 44 78.89 10.83 -4.80
N GLN A 45 80.16 10.41 -4.88
CA GLN A 45 81.28 11.18 -4.34
C GLN A 45 81.80 12.16 -5.39
N VAL A 46 82.00 13.42 -5.01
CA VAL A 46 82.68 14.40 -5.86
C VAL A 46 84.19 14.32 -5.70
N SER A 47 84.94 14.37 -6.80
CA SER A 47 86.41 14.31 -6.80
C SER A 47 87.10 15.53 -6.19
N CYS A 48 86.43 16.69 -6.15
CA CYS A 48 87.03 17.95 -5.72
C CYS A 48 87.23 18.10 -4.21
N CYS A 49 86.32 17.52 -3.40
CA CYS A 49 86.36 17.64 -1.94
C CYS A 49 85.90 16.35 -1.23
N SER A 50 85.75 15.25 -1.99
CA SER A 50 85.35 13.93 -1.48
C SER A 50 84.02 13.86 -0.74
N ASN A 51 83.17 14.90 -0.82
CA ASN A 51 81.85 14.88 -0.22
C ASN A 51 80.87 14.00 -1.01
N ILE A 52 79.92 13.44 -0.29
CA ILE A 52 78.93 12.51 -0.82
C ILE A 52 77.56 13.18 -0.92
N TYR A 53 76.85 12.85 -1.99
CA TYR A 53 75.50 13.33 -2.28
C TYR A 53 74.63 12.18 -2.79
N CYS A 54 73.31 12.26 -2.62
CA CYS A 54 72.41 11.35 -3.32
C CYS A 54 72.45 11.63 -4.82
N LYS A 55 72.35 10.58 -5.64
CA LYS A 55 72.24 10.74 -7.10
C LYS A 55 71.11 11.68 -7.49
N SER A 56 69.92 11.49 -6.92
CA SER A 56 68.75 12.35 -7.21
C SER A 56 68.96 13.81 -6.80
N CYS A 57 69.70 14.08 -5.71
CA CYS A 57 70.06 15.43 -5.32
C CYS A 57 71.00 16.10 -6.32
N LEU A 58 72.01 15.38 -6.83
CA LEU A 58 72.91 15.91 -7.87
C LEU A 58 72.21 16.08 -9.22
N ASP A 59 71.38 15.13 -9.61
CA ASP A 59 70.62 15.20 -10.86
C ASP A 59 69.68 16.41 -10.87
N THR A 60 69.01 16.71 -9.77
CA THR A 60 68.19 17.93 -9.65
C THR A 60 69.02 19.22 -9.72
N LEU A 61 70.24 19.23 -9.16
CA LEU A 61 71.14 20.38 -9.30
C LEU A 61 71.59 20.58 -10.76
N LYS A 62 71.77 19.48 -11.50
CA LYS A 62 72.10 19.50 -12.92
C LYS A 62 70.93 20.02 -13.78
N GLU A 63 69.71 19.59 -13.49
CA GLU A 63 68.50 19.96 -14.22
C GLU A 63 68.09 21.42 -14.02
N LYS A 64 68.31 22.00 -12.84
CA LYS A 64 67.96 23.40 -12.52
C LYS A 64 68.86 24.46 -13.17
N GLY A 65 69.74 24.08 -14.10
CA GLY A 65 70.50 25.02 -14.94
C GLY A 65 71.52 25.90 -14.20
N GLN A 66 71.71 25.72 -12.89
CA GLN A 66 72.82 26.33 -12.17
C GLN A 66 74.11 25.69 -12.68
N ARG A 67 75.14 26.50 -12.93
CA ARG A 67 76.49 26.02 -13.29
C ARG A 67 76.80 24.85 -12.37
N PHE A 68 76.96 23.64 -12.93
CA PHE A 68 77.10 22.40 -12.16
C PHE A 68 78.39 22.49 -11.32
N ILE A 69 78.21 22.95 -10.08
CA ILE A 69 79.22 23.40 -9.14
C ILE A 69 78.97 22.61 -7.86
N CYS A 70 80.05 22.11 -7.25
CA CYS A 70 79.97 21.40 -5.99
C CYS A 70 79.35 22.31 -4.92
N PRO A 71 78.22 21.89 -4.28
CA PRO A 71 77.56 22.67 -3.25
C PRO A 71 78.46 23.04 -2.07
N THR A 72 79.41 22.19 -1.70
CA THR A 72 80.29 22.45 -0.55
C THR A 72 81.50 23.33 -0.88
N CYS A 73 82.28 22.98 -1.91
CA CYS A 73 83.57 23.67 -2.18
C CYS A 73 83.54 24.62 -3.39
N ARG A 74 82.40 24.76 -4.05
CA ARG A 74 82.18 25.63 -5.22
C ARG A 74 83.06 25.33 -6.45
N SER A 75 83.72 24.17 -6.49
CA SER A 75 84.47 23.69 -7.67
C SER A 75 83.54 23.30 -8.82
N SER A 76 83.96 23.51 -10.07
CA SER A 76 83.17 23.12 -11.25
C SER A 76 83.17 21.61 -11.47
N LEU A 77 81.98 21.01 -11.53
CA LEU A 77 81.78 19.57 -11.73
C LEU A 77 81.48 19.20 -13.19
N LYS A 78 81.78 20.08 -14.17
CA LYS A 78 81.35 19.97 -15.58
C LYS A 78 81.85 18.73 -16.35
N ARG A 79 82.89 18.02 -15.87
CA ARG A 79 83.46 16.86 -16.57
C ARG A 79 82.81 15.57 -16.08
N LYS A 80 82.60 14.62 -17.00
CA LYS A 80 81.96 13.30 -16.77
C LYS A 80 82.56 12.49 -15.61
N TYR A 81 83.80 12.77 -15.22
CA TYR A 81 84.54 12.06 -14.17
C TYR A 81 84.69 12.87 -12.86
N MET A 82 84.01 14.01 -12.73
CA MET A 82 84.14 14.86 -11.54
C MET A 82 83.34 14.37 -10.34
N TYR A 83 82.41 13.45 -10.54
CA TYR A 83 81.74 12.69 -9.50
C TYR A 83 81.52 11.26 -9.98
N PHE A 84 81.50 10.32 -9.05
CA PHE A 84 81.37 8.90 -9.35
C PHE A 84 80.61 8.18 -8.25
N LYS A 85 80.05 7.03 -8.61
CA LYS A 85 79.38 6.16 -7.64
C LYS A 85 80.40 5.59 -6.66
N ASP A 86 80.24 5.88 -5.38
CA ASP A 86 81.11 5.33 -4.35
C ASP A 86 80.58 3.98 -3.87
N GLY A 87 81.12 2.90 -4.44
CA GLY A 87 80.75 1.54 -4.07
C GLY A 87 81.21 1.12 -2.66
N ARG A 88 82.22 1.78 -2.08
CA ARG A 88 82.64 1.51 -0.69
C ARG A 88 81.61 2.10 0.27
N VAL A 89 81.25 3.36 0.07
CA VAL A 89 80.23 4.08 0.84
C VAL A 89 78.87 3.42 0.67
N GLU A 90 78.46 3.04 -0.55
CA GLU A 90 77.19 2.35 -0.78
C GLU A 90 77.09 1.04 0.00
N ARG A 91 78.19 0.26 0.08
CA ARG A 91 78.22 -0.96 0.90
C ARG A 91 78.11 -0.65 2.39
N GLY A 92 78.78 0.38 2.87
CA GLY A 92 78.68 0.86 4.25
C GLY A 92 77.25 1.26 4.61
N ILE A 93 76.62 2.11 3.78
CA ILE A 93 75.23 2.54 3.95
C ILE A 93 74.26 1.36 3.94
N LYS A 94 74.41 0.42 3.00
CA LYS A 94 73.56 -0.77 2.91
C LYS A 94 73.69 -1.70 4.11
N SER A 95 74.78 -1.62 4.87
CA SER A 95 74.99 -2.43 6.09
C SER A 95 74.42 -1.81 7.36
N LEU A 96 73.99 -0.54 7.32
CA LEU A 96 73.38 0.14 8.47
C LEU A 96 72.09 -0.56 8.89
N LYS A 97 71.91 -0.74 10.20
CA LYS A 97 70.72 -1.37 10.78
C LYS A 97 69.59 -0.37 10.95
N VAL A 98 68.40 -0.76 10.53
CA VAL A 98 67.18 0.05 10.55
C VAL A 98 66.00 -0.75 11.10
N TYR A 99 65.07 -0.03 11.72
CA TYR A 99 63.76 -0.54 12.04
C TYR A 99 62.88 -0.56 10.79
N CYS A 100 61.92 -1.49 10.74
CA CYS A 100 60.86 -1.45 9.74
C CYS A 100 60.12 -0.10 9.79
N THR A 101 59.75 0.45 8.62
CA THR A 101 58.95 1.67 8.56
C THR A 101 57.59 1.53 9.23
N ASN A 102 57.12 0.30 9.44
CA ASN A 102 55.85 -0.02 10.11
C ASN A 102 56.02 -0.36 11.61
N THR A 103 57.12 0.03 12.26
CA THR A 103 57.30 -0.18 13.70
C THR A 103 56.19 0.47 14.53
N ASP A 104 55.70 1.64 14.12
CA ASP A 104 54.56 2.30 14.80
C ASP A 104 53.24 1.51 14.65
N SER A 105 53.16 0.60 13.66
CA SER A 105 52.04 -0.33 13.47
C SER A 105 52.24 -1.69 14.17
N GLY A 106 53.35 -1.88 14.88
CA GLY A 106 53.66 -3.11 15.62
C GLY A 106 54.67 -4.04 14.96
N CYS A 107 55.27 -3.65 13.83
CA CYS A 107 56.33 -4.47 13.22
C CYS A 107 57.65 -4.36 14.00
N GLN A 108 58.09 -5.48 14.59
CA GLN A 108 59.33 -5.55 15.38
C GLN A 108 60.57 -5.92 14.54
N TRP A 109 60.43 -5.97 13.21
CA TRP A 109 61.56 -6.35 12.37
C TRP A 109 62.66 -5.30 12.39
N THR A 110 63.89 -5.78 12.57
CA THR A 110 65.13 -5.03 12.47
C THR A 110 66.08 -5.75 11.52
N GLY A 111 66.72 -5.02 10.62
CA GLY A 111 67.67 -5.59 9.67
C GLY A 111 68.49 -4.50 9.00
N THR A 112 69.21 -4.84 7.95
CA THR A 112 70.04 -3.85 7.24
C THR A 112 69.24 -3.09 6.19
N ILE A 113 69.72 -1.91 5.77
CA ILE A 113 69.15 -1.18 4.62
C ILE A 113 69.12 -2.05 3.36
N LYS A 114 70.03 -3.00 3.20
CA LYS A 114 70.02 -3.94 2.07
C LYS A 114 68.79 -4.85 2.07
N ASP A 115 68.34 -5.26 3.25
CA ASP A 115 67.33 -6.32 3.41
C ASP A 115 65.92 -5.77 3.65
N ILE A 116 65.79 -4.46 3.90
CA ILE A 116 64.50 -3.83 4.23
C ILE A 116 63.47 -3.97 3.12
N ASP A 117 63.86 -3.87 1.86
CA ASP A 117 62.92 -4.02 0.72
C ASP A 117 62.36 -5.46 0.66
N THR A 118 63.21 -6.47 0.91
CA THR A 118 62.79 -7.87 1.00
C THR A 118 61.84 -8.10 2.17
N HIS A 119 62.11 -7.47 3.31
CA HIS A 119 61.21 -7.52 4.46
C HIS A 119 59.87 -6.84 4.17
N LEU A 120 59.85 -5.63 3.60
CA LEU A 120 58.62 -4.89 3.32
C LEU A 120 57.67 -5.71 2.43
N ASN A 121 58.21 -6.47 1.47
CA ASN A 121 57.43 -7.38 0.63
C ASN A 121 56.80 -8.57 1.37
N SER A 122 57.36 -8.97 2.52
CA SER A 122 56.85 -10.08 3.36
C SER A 122 56.28 -9.59 4.70
N CYS A 123 56.24 -8.28 4.93
CA CYS A 123 55.81 -7.69 6.17
C CYS A 123 54.28 -7.73 6.25
N THR A 124 53.76 -8.46 7.24
CA THR A 124 52.32 -8.60 7.53
C THR A 124 51.62 -7.24 7.76
N TYR A 125 52.38 -6.22 8.13
CA TYR A 125 51.89 -4.85 8.33
C TYR A 125 51.97 -3.98 7.07
N HIS A 126 52.69 -4.43 6.04
CA HIS A 126 52.84 -3.74 4.75
C HIS A 126 51.89 -4.32 3.68
N GLU A 127 51.57 -5.61 3.76
CA GLU A 127 50.79 -6.31 2.75
C GLU A 127 49.31 -5.88 2.74
N LEU A 128 48.88 -5.34 1.60
CA LEU A 128 47.47 -5.13 1.28
C LEU A 128 46.91 -6.41 0.65
N VAL A 129 45.83 -6.92 1.21
CA VAL A 129 45.11 -8.10 0.73
C VAL A 129 43.68 -7.69 0.31
N PRO A 130 43.12 -8.30 -0.74
CA PRO A 130 41.73 -8.04 -1.11
C PRO A 130 40.78 -8.55 -0.01
N CYS A 131 39.68 -7.84 0.20
CA CYS A 131 38.64 -8.31 1.12
C CYS A 131 38.07 -9.67 0.69
N THR A 132 38.01 -10.61 1.64
CA THR A 132 37.49 -11.98 1.40
C THR A 132 35.99 -12.03 1.15
N ASN A 133 35.22 -11.04 1.63
CA ASN A 133 33.80 -10.87 1.30
C ASN A 133 33.59 -10.26 -0.10
N GLY A 134 34.66 -9.99 -0.85
CA GLY A 134 34.60 -9.48 -2.21
C GLY A 134 34.02 -8.07 -2.32
N CYS A 135 34.23 -7.19 -1.32
CA CYS A 135 33.75 -5.80 -1.39
C CYS A 135 34.52 -4.92 -2.38
N GLY A 136 35.70 -5.37 -2.86
CA GLY A 136 36.55 -4.66 -3.81
C GLY A 136 37.65 -3.80 -3.17
N GLU A 137 37.65 -3.65 -1.84
CA GLU A 137 38.70 -2.90 -1.14
C GLU A 137 39.97 -3.74 -0.91
N MET A 138 41.12 -3.06 -0.99
CA MET A 138 42.44 -3.58 -0.61
C MET A 138 42.76 -3.14 0.82
N ILE A 139 42.95 -4.11 1.72
CA ILE A 139 42.97 -3.89 3.16
C ILE A 139 44.29 -4.39 3.71
N ARG A 140 44.90 -3.65 4.64
CA ARG A 140 46.08 -4.14 5.36
C ARG A 140 45.72 -5.44 6.08
N ARG A 141 46.53 -6.48 5.92
CA ARG A 141 46.28 -7.79 6.54
C ARG A 141 46.00 -7.68 8.05
N SER A 142 46.70 -6.78 8.76
CA SER A 142 46.47 -6.50 10.19
C SER A 142 45.11 -5.88 10.53
N LYS A 143 44.39 -5.28 9.57
CA LYS A 143 43.06 -4.66 9.75
C LYS A 143 41.94 -5.45 9.07
N LEU A 144 42.26 -6.57 8.42
CA LEU A 144 41.29 -7.38 7.69
C LEU A 144 40.18 -7.90 8.62
N GLU A 145 40.52 -8.41 9.80
CA GLU A 145 39.54 -8.93 10.77
C GLU A 145 38.52 -7.86 11.17
N THR A 146 39.01 -6.69 11.63
CA THR A 146 38.15 -5.54 11.98
C THR A 146 37.32 -5.02 10.80
N HIS A 147 37.82 -5.15 9.56
CA HIS A 147 37.00 -4.83 8.41
C HIS A 147 35.86 -5.83 8.25
N LEU A 148 36.15 -7.13 8.28
CA LEU A 148 35.15 -8.19 8.07
C LEU A 148 34.03 -8.16 9.13
N THR A 149 34.35 -7.82 10.38
CA THR A 149 33.39 -7.77 11.49
C THR A 149 32.56 -6.50 11.50
N ASP A 150 33.18 -5.33 11.31
CA ASP A 150 32.54 -4.06 11.68
C ASP A 150 32.30 -3.12 10.50
N ASN A 151 33.16 -3.17 9.48
CA ASN A 151 33.21 -2.12 8.45
C ASN A 151 32.76 -2.60 7.07
N CYS A 152 32.93 -3.89 6.75
CA CYS A 152 32.69 -4.43 5.43
C CYS A 152 31.22 -4.24 5.03
N PRO A 153 30.91 -3.57 3.91
CA PRO A 153 29.52 -3.42 3.43
C PRO A 153 28.89 -4.77 3.05
N LYS A 154 29.72 -5.74 2.66
CA LYS A 154 29.30 -7.11 2.31
C LYS A 154 29.31 -8.09 3.48
N ARG A 155 29.56 -7.65 4.72
CA ARG A 155 29.43 -8.53 5.90
C ARG A 155 27.99 -8.96 6.11
N ILE A 156 27.78 -10.16 6.62
CA ILE A 156 26.44 -10.69 6.92
C ILE A 156 25.99 -10.19 8.29
N VAL A 157 24.83 -9.53 8.34
CA VAL A 157 24.18 -9.06 9.57
C VAL A 157 22.72 -9.48 9.59
N ASN A 158 22.10 -9.42 10.76
CA ASN A 158 20.67 -9.63 10.93
C ASN A 158 19.98 -8.25 10.96
N CYS A 159 18.87 -8.11 10.24
CA CYS A 159 18.02 -6.93 10.40
C CYS A 159 17.57 -6.82 11.86
N GLN A 160 17.70 -5.64 12.46
CA GLN A 160 17.27 -5.41 13.85
C GLN A 160 15.77 -5.58 14.05
N TYR A 161 14.99 -5.35 12.99
CA TYR A 161 13.52 -5.47 12.97
C TYR A 161 13.09 -6.89 12.58
N CYS A 162 13.22 -7.25 11.30
CA CYS A 162 12.68 -8.52 10.76
C CYS A 162 13.57 -9.75 10.93
N LYS A 163 14.74 -9.61 11.57
CA LYS A 163 15.73 -10.68 11.80
C LYS A 163 16.26 -11.38 10.53
N ARG A 164 15.92 -10.90 9.33
CA ARG A 164 16.47 -11.40 8.05
C ARG A 164 17.99 -11.30 8.02
N ARG A 165 18.65 -12.37 7.60
CA ARG A 165 20.10 -12.47 7.42
C ARG A 165 20.49 -12.05 6.01
N ALA A 166 21.28 -11.00 5.84
CA ALA A 166 21.81 -10.59 4.54
C ALA A 166 23.05 -9.69 4.69
N THR A 167 23.59 -9.19 3.57
CA THR A 167 24.71 -8.23 3.61
C THR A 167 24.30 -6.92 4.27
N HIS A 168 25.21 -6.28 5.01
CA HIS A 168 24.96 -5.00 5.67
C HIS A 168 24.47 -3.93 4.67
N GLN A 169 25.06 -3.88 3.47
CA GLN A 169 24.63 -2.99 2.40
C GLN A 169 23.16 -3.21 2.01
N LEU A 170 22.69 -4.46 1.93
CA LEU A 170 21.29 -4.74 1.62
C LEU A 170 20.38 -4.39 2.81
N ILE A 171 20.75 -4.80 4.04
CA ILE A 171 19.94 -4.55 5.25
C ILE A 171 19.78 -3.05 5.54
N THR A 172 20.78 -2.21 5.21
CA THR A 172 20.73 -0.75 5.42
C THR A 172 20.22 0.02 4.20
N SER A 173 19.94 -0.65 3.08
CA SER A 173 19.42 -0.01 1.88
C SER A 173 17.96 0.41 2.04
N CYS A 174 17.55 1.45 1.30
CA CYS A 174 16.13 1.81 1.17
C CYS A 174 15.30 0.64 0.65
N SER A 175 15.80 -0.14 -0.33
CA SER A 175 15.07 -1.31 -0.86
C SER A 175 14.67 -2.33 0.21
N HIS A 176 15.49 -2.56 1.23
CA HIS A 176 15.09 -3.42 2.33
C HIS A 176 14.15 -2.70 3.30
N LEU A 177 14.49 -1.46 3.71
CA LEU A 177 13.73 -0.72 4.72
C LEU A 177 12.29 -0.41 4.26
N ASP A 178 12.12 -0.08 2.99
CA ASP A 178 10.82 0.22 2.38
C ASP A 178 9.91 -1.02 2.33
N GLU A 179 10.47 -2.23 2.32
CA GLU A 179 9.74 -3.50 2.30
C GLU A 179 9.80 -4.26 3.63
N CYS A 180 10.51 -3.75 4.64
CA CYS A 180 10.75 -4.48 5.88
C CYS A 180 9.44 -4.60 6.68
N PRO A 181 8.96 -5.84 6.95
CA PRO A 181 7.64 -6.06 7.56
C PRO A 181 7.56 -5.58 9.02
N ASP A 182 8.69 -5.60 9.72
CA ASP A 182 8.76 -5.27 11.15
C ASP A 182 9.35 -3.88 11.40
N LEU A 183 9.64 -3.11 10.34
CA LEU A 183 10.10 -1.73 10.48
C LEU A 183 8.96 -0.90 11.11
N PRO A 184 9.19 -0.23 12.25
CA PRO A 184 8.21 0.66 12.84
C PRO A 184 8.02 1.89 11.96
N ILE A 185 6.80 2.08 11.47
CA ILE A 185 6.41 3.22 10.65
C ILE A 185 5.38 4.06 11.40
N GLN A 186 5.39 5.36 11.15
CA GLN A 186 4.44 6.29 11.73
C GLN A 186 3.05 6.08 11.12
N CYS A 187 2.00 6.09 11.95
CA CYS A 187 0.63 6.12 11.44
C CYS A 187 0.39 7.37 10.57
N SER A 188 -0.34 7.21 9.47
CA SER A 188 -0.67 8.29 8.52
C SER A 188 -1.81 9.20 9.01
N ASN A 189 -2.61 8.73 9.98
CA ASN A 189 -3.73 9.48 10.52
C ASN A 189 -3.26 10.68 11.36
N GLU A 190 -3.72 11.87 11.02
CA GLU A 190 -3.35 13.11 11.72
C GLU A 190 -3.66 13.02 13.22
N GLY A 191 -2.64 13.23 14.06
CA GLY A 191 -2.74 13.16 15.51
C GLY A 191 -2.56 11.76 16.11
N CYS A 192 -2.21 10.75 15.31
CA CYS A 192 -1.76 9.45 15.80
C CYS A 192 -0.22 9.40 15.83
N ASP A 193 0.36 9.48 17.03
CA ASP A 193 1.82 9.46 17.24
C ASP A 193 2.41 8.03 17.36
N GLU A 194 1.60 6.99 17.17
CA GLU A 194 2.05 5.60 17.29
C GLU A 194 2.98 5.16 16.14
N LYS A 195 4.03 4.43 16.52
CA LYS A 195 4.94 3.74 15.59
C LYS A 195 4.62 2.27 15.56
N ILE A 196 4.08 1.81 14.45
CA ILE A 196 3.52 0.46 14.30
C ILE A 196 4.40 -0.33 13.32
N PRO A 197 4.72 -1.60 13.59
CA PRO A 197 5.37 -2.46 12.60
C PRO A 197 4.57 -2.47 11.29
N ARG A 198 5.22 -2.32 10.13
CA ARG A 198 4.57 -2.27 8.81
C ARG A 198 3.52 -3.36 8.60
N ARG A 199 3.80 -4.60 9.03
CA ARG A 199 2.88 -5.74 8.92
C ARG A 199 1.57 -5.58 9.70
N SER A 200 1.58 -4.74 10.73
CA SER A 200 0.45 -4.49 11.64
C SER A 200 -0.22 -3.14 11.37
N LEU A 201 0.26 -2.37 10.38
CA LEU A 201 -0.32 -1.07 10.04
C LEU A 201 -1.79 -1.23 9.58
N ALA A 202 -2.07 -2.20 8.70
CA ALA A 202 -3.43 -2.44 8.21
C ALA A 202 -4.42 -2.74 9.35
N SER A 203 -4.05 -3.62 10.30
CA SER A 203 -4.89 -3.91 11.47
C SER A 203 -5.05 -2.72 12.42
N HIS A 204 -4.02 -1.87 12.52
CA HIS A 204 -4.13 -0.64 13.29
C HIS A 204 -5.07 0.36 12.60
N GLU A 205 -4.99 0.55 11.28
CA GLU A 205 -5.86 1.47 10.54
C GLU A 205 -7.35 1.14 10.73
N GLU A 206 -7.69 -0.14 10.81
CA GLU A 206 -9.05 -0.62 11.11
C GLU A 206 -9.56 -0.26 12.51
N THR A 207 -8.67 0.07 13.46
CA THR A 207 -9.01 0.34 14.87
C THR A 207 -8.46 1.68 15.38
N CYS A 208 -7.80 2.46 14.53
CA CYS A 208 -7.10 3.68 14.90
C CYS A 208 -8.11 4.71 15.46
N PRO A 209 -7.92 5.18 16.72
CA PRO A 209 -8.82 6.16 17.34
C PRO A 209 -8.88 7.49 16.58
N LYS A 210 -7.80 7.84 15.87
CA LYS A 210 -7.65 9.09 15.13
C LYS A 210 -8.08 8.99 13.67
N ALA A 211 -8.44 7.81 13.17
CA ALA A 211 -8.92 7.65 11.80
C ALA A 211 -10.25 8.39 11.59
N ILE A 212 -10.38 9.05 10.44
CA ILE A 212 -11.63 9.70 10.03
C ILE A 212 -12.55 8.63 9.44
N VAL A 213 -13.65 8.36 10.12
CA VAL A 213 -14.63 7.35 9.74
C VAL A 213 -16.02 7.98 9.55
N PRO A 214 -16.83 7.46 8.61
CA PRO A 214 -18.23 7.83 8.53
C PRO A 214 -19.00 7.24 9.73
N CYS A 215 -20.09 7.88 10.11
CA CYS A 215 -21.03 7.35 11.09
C CYS A 215 -21.55 5.95 10.68
N GLU A 216 -21.75 5.06 11.64
CA GLU A 216 -22.27 3.71 11.42
C GLU A 216 -23.68 3.70 10.80
N TYR A 217 -24.44 4.79 10.98
CA TYR A 217 -25.75 5.01 10.37
C TYR A 217 -25.70 5.71 8.99
N ASN A 218 -24.54 5.81 8.35
CA ASN A 218 -24.39 6.43 7.03
C ASN A 218 -25.30 5.83 5.97
N THR A 219 -25.47 4.50 5.97
CA THR A 219 -26.38 3.80 5.04
C THR A 219 -27.86 4.07 5.31
N VAL A 220 -28.21 4.59 6.48
CA VAL A 220 -29.57 4.88 6.93
C VAL A 220 -29.90 6.37 6.78
N GLY A 221 -28.89 7.23 6.59
CA GLY A 221 -29.05 8.66 6.27
C GLY A 221 -28.24 9.61 7.15
N CYS A 222 -27.31 9.13 7.98
CA CYS A 222 -26.41 9.99 8.76
C CYS A 222 -25.04 10.12 8.10
N HIS A 223 -24.82 11.18 7.32
CA HIS A 223 -23.59 11.40 6.54
C HIS A 223 -22.45 12.09 7.31
N LYS A 224 -22.48 12.06 8.65
CA LYS A 224 -21.43 12.69 9.46
C LYS A 224 -20.14 11.88 9.36
N VAL A 225 -19.02 12.58 9.17
CA VAL A 225 -17.65 12.03 9.23
C VAL A 225 -16.92 12.64 10.42
N MET A 226 -16.14 11.82 11.13
CA MET A 226 -15.45 12.24 12.36
C MET A 226 -14.32 11.31 12.75
N ARG A 227 -13.56 11.67 13.80
CA ARG A 227 -12.56 10.75 14.35
C ARG A 227 -13.28 9.59 15.02
N ARG A 228 -12.73 8.38 14.90
CA ARG A 228 -13.30 7.17 15.52
C ARG A 228 -13.55 7.33 17.01
N GLU A 229 -12.64 7.98 17.74
CA GLU A 229 -12.79 8.25 19.18
C GLU A 229 -13.98 9.15 19.53
N GLU A 230 -14.50 9.93 18.57
CA GLU A 230 -15.65 10.83 18.75
C GLU A 230 -16.98 10.16 18.41
N GLN A 231 -16.95 8.96 17.82
CA GLN A 231 -18.12 8.30 17.25
C GLN A 231 -19.15 7.93 18.32
N GLU A 232 -18.72 7.39 19.46
CA GLU A 232 -19.63 7.04 20.57
C GLU A 232 -20.39 8.27 21.07
N LYS A 233 -19.68 9.38 21.30
CA LYS A 233 -20.30 10.65 21.71
C LYS A 233 -21.32 11.15 20.69
N HIS A 234 -21.01 11.07 19.41
CA HIS A 234 -21.97 11.44 18.36
C HIS A 234 -23.20 10.55 18.35
N ASN A 235 -23.02 9.24 18.50
CA ASN A 235 -24.11 8.28 18.53
C ASN A 235 -25.08 8.57 19.68
N GLU A 236 -24.56 8.93 20.85
CA GLU A 236 -25.37 9.35 22.00
C GLU A 236 -26.14 10.66 21.72
N GLU A 237 -25.47 11.68 21.17
CA GLU A 237 -26.08 12.98 20.87
C GLU A 237 -27.12 12.91 19.74
N ALA A 238 -26.92 12.02 18.76
CA ALA A 238 -27.72 11.92 17.53
C ALA A 238 -28.72 10.75 17.52
N ILE A 239 -28.86 10.00 18.62
CA ILE A 239 -29.71 8.79 18.69
C ILE A 239 -31.14 9.00 18.17
N LYS A 240 -31.75 10.15 18.50
CA LYS A 240 -33.11 10.49 18.04
C LYS A 240 -33.19 10.65 16.52
N GLN A 241 -32.15 11.20 15.90
CA GLN A 241 -32.08 11.36 14.44
C GLN A 241 -31.84 9.99 13.78
N HIS A 242 -30.92 9.20 14.31
CA HIS A 242 -30.63 7.84 13.83
C HIS A 242 -31.87 6.95 13.88
N LEU A 243 -32.60 6.95 15.00
CA LEU A 243 -33.84 6.17 15.15
C LEU A 243 -34.92 6.61 14.17
N LYS A 244 -35.11 7.93 14.00
CA LYS A 244 -36.09 8.46 13.04
C LYS A 244 -35.76 8.04 11.60
N ALA A 245 -34.48 8.07 11.23
CA ALA A 245 -34.03 7.63 9.92
C ALA A 245 -34.23 6.12 9.72
N ALA A 246 -33.94 5.31 10.75
CA ALA A 246 -34.16 3.86 10.72
C ALA A 246 -35.64 3.50 10.56
N VAL A 247 -36.54 4.13 11.33
CA VAL A 247 -37.99 3.92 11.23
C VAL A 247 -38.50 4.28 9.84
N LYS A 248 -38.11 5.44 9.30
CA LYS A 248 -38.49 5.85 7.94
C LYS A 248 -38.06 4.83 6.88
N LYS A 249 -36.89 4.20 7.05
CA LYS A 249 -36.40 3.18 6.13
C LYS A 249 -37.13 1.84 6.29
N ILE A 250 -37.58 1.50 7.50
CA ILE A 250 -38.41 0.32 7.78
C ILE A 250 -39.81 0.49 7.19
N GLU A 251 -40.43 1.67 7.30
CA GLU A 251 -41.74 1.96 6.72
C GLU A 251 -41.79 1.71 5.20
N VAL A 252 -40.68 1.97 4.50
CA VAL A 252 -40.54 1.70 3.05
C VAL A 252 -40.37 0.20 2.75
N LEU A 253 -39.93 -0.60 3.73
CA LEU A 253 -39.71 -2.04 3.58
C LEU A 253 -40.90 -2.89 4.04
N LEU A 254 -41.85 -2.31 4.77
CA LEU A 254 -43.09 -3.01 5.14
C LEU A 254 -43.96 -3.18 3.89
N PRO A 255 -44.41 -4.41 3.55
CA PRO A 255 -45.34 -4.60 2.46
C PRO A 255 -46.62 -3.81 2.77
N THR A 256 -47.01 -2.96 1.83
CA THR A 256 -48.28 -2.23 1.89
C THR A 256 -49.40 -3.22 1.61
N ASN A 257 -49.75 -4.03 2.60
CA ASN A 257 -50.93 -4.90 2.53
C ASN A 257 -52.16 -3.99 2.52
N GLN A 258 -52.83 -3.94 1.38
CA GLN A 258 -54.05 -3.16 1.20
C GLN A 258 -55.24 -4.07 1.51
N LEU A 259 -56.04 -3.69 2.49
CA LEU A 259 -57.26 -4.42 2.86
C LEU A 259 -58.47 -3.70 2.26
N PHE A 260 -59.27 -4.44 1.50
CA PHE A 260 -60.50 -3.95 0.90
C PHE A 260 -61.68 -4.80 1.33
N LYS A 261 -62.84 -4.15 1.49
CA LYS A 261 -64.11 -4.79 1.76
C LYS A 261 -65.04 -4.55 0.57
N LEU A 262 -65.49 -5.62 -0.05
CA LEU A 262 -66.60 -5.63 -0.99
C LEU A 262 -67.87 -5.88 -0.16
N ASN A 263 -68.88 -5.02 -0.29
CA ASN A 263 -70.21 -5.20 0.29
C ASN A 263 -71.20 -5.46 -0.85
N GLU A 264 -72.41 -5.89 -0.52
CA GLU A 264 -73.51 -6.02 -1.50
C GLU A 264 -73.13 -7.05 -2.58
N TYR A 265 -72.41 -8.12 -2.19
CA TYR A 265 -71.93 -9.15 -3.11
C TYR A 265 -73.08 -9.78 -3.90
N THR A 266 -74.21 -10.04 -3.24
CA THR A 266 -75.38 -10.64 -3.88
C THR A 266 -75.95 -9.73 -4.97
N GLU A 267 -76.07 -8.43 -4.69
CA GLU A 267 -76.55 -7.44 -5.67
C GLU A 267 -75.61 -7.31 -6.86
N LEU A 268 -74.29 -7.15 -6.60
CA LEU A 268 -73.27 -7.10 -7.64
C LEU A 268 -73.27 -8.36 -8.53
N LYS A 269 -73.54 -9.52 -7.94
CA LYS A 269 -73.63 -10.78 -8.68
C LYS A 269 -74.91 -10.86 -9.54
N GLU A 270 -76.05 -10.41 -9.02
CA GLU A 270 -77.33 -10.45 -9.72
C GLU A 270 -77.44 -9.41 -10.85
N GLU A 271 -76.86 -8.23 -10.63
CA GLU A 271 -76.86 -7.13 -11.61
C GLU A 271 -75.71 -7.22 -12.62
N GLU A 272 -74.83 -8.22 -12.49
CA GLU A 272 -73.63 -8.41 -13.32
C GLU A 272 -72.73 -7.17 -13.35
N GLU A 273 -72.60 -6.50 -12.20
CA GLU A 273 -71.77 -5.31 -12.04
C GLU A 273 -70.35 -5.63 -11.54
N ASP A 274 -69.38 -4.96 -12.13
CA ASP A 274 -67.98 -5.01 -11.70
C ASP A 274 -67.76 -4.18 -10.43
N TRP A 275 -67.14 -4.78 -9.42
CA TRP A 275 -66.67 -4.05 -8.26
C TRP A 275 -65.20 -3.64 -8.41
N TYR A 276 -64.87 -2.40 -8.05
CA TYR A 276 -63.50 -1.90 -8.04
C TYR A 276 -63.09 -1.41 -6.66
N SER A 277 -61.91 -1.81 -6.22
CA SER A 277 -61.31 -1.29 -5.00
C SER A 277 -60.95 0.20 -5.15
N PRO A 278 -60.84 0.95 -4.03
CA PRO A 278 -60.09 2.19 -4.04
C PRO A 278 -58.69 1.99 -4.63
N ASN A 279 -58.17 3.04 -5.26
CA ASN A 279 -56.82 3.03 -5.79
C ASN A 279 -55.79 2.89 -4.65
N PHE A 280 -54.76 2.11 -4.90
CA PHE A 280 -53.64 1.92 -3.98
C PHE A 280 -52.30 2.01 -4.72
N HIS A 281 -51.24 2.28 -3.96
CA HIS A 281 -49.89 2.35 -4.51
C HIS A 281 -49.06 1.14 -4.08
N THR A 282 -48.16 0.70 -4.95
CA THR A 282 -47.23 -0.43 -4.65
C THR A 282 -46.22 -0.12 -3.55
N SER A 283 -45.97 1.17 -3.30
CA SER A 283 -45.14 1.73 -2.24
C SER A 283 -45.39 3.24 -2.16
N PRO A 284 -44.92 3.96 -1.13
CA PRO A 284 -44.95 5.42 -1.13
C PRO A 284 -44.23 5.99 -2.37
N GLY A 285 -44.97 6.60 -3.30
CA GLY A 285 -44.45 7.08 -4.58
C GLY A 285 -44.35 6.02 -5.70
N GLY A 286 -44.95 4.85 -5.53
CA GLY A 286 -44.96 3.75 -6.50
C GLY A 286 -46.08 3.81 -7.53
N TYR A 287 -46.23 2.73 -8.31
CA TYR A 287 -47.30 2.59 -9.32
C TYR A 287 -48.67 2.59 -8.65
N LYS A 288 -49.67 3.14 -9.33
CA LYS A 288 -51.06 3.16 -8.89
C LYS A 288 -51.81 1.97 -9.50
N MET A 289 -52.61 1.30 -8.68
CA MET A 289 -53.34 0.09 -9.05
C MET A 289 -54.73 0.07 -8.42
N SER A 290 -55.62 -0.74 -8.98
CA SER A 290 -56.90 -1.13 -8.36
C SER A 290 -57.14 -2.63 -8.55
N LEU A 291 -57.89 -3.24 -7.62
CA LEU A 291 -58.44 -4.58 -7.77
C LEU A 291 -59.84 -4.47 -8.39
N ASN A 292 -60.07 -5.18 -9.49
CA ASN A 292 -61.40 -5.45 -10.05
C ASN A 292 -61.85 -6.84 -9.57
N VAL A 293 -63.11 -6.94 -9.13
CA VAL A 293 -63.76 -8.18 -8.76
C VAL A 293 -65.07 -8.29 -9.55
N VAL A 294 -65.20 -9.35 -10.35
CA VAL A 294 -66.43 -9.68 -11.08
C VAL A 294 -67.17 -10.74 -10.28
N ALA A 295 -68.26 -10.35 -9.62
CA ALA A 295 -68.95 -11.18 -8.63
C ALA A 295 -69.63 -12.41 -9.23
N ASN A 296 -70.10 -12.33 -10.48
CA ASN A 296 -70.67 -13.46 -11.22
C ASN A 296 -69.65 -14.18 -12.13
N GLY A 297 -68.38 -13.75 -12.10
CA GLY A 297 -67.32 -14.31 -12.92
C GLY A 297 -67.28 -13.76 -14.35
N ASP A 298 -66.12 -13.89 -14.99
CA ASP A 298 -65.82 -13.44 -16.34
C ASP A 298 -65.23 -14.60 -17.17
N GLY A 299 -65.50 -14.61 -18.47
CA GLY A 299 -64.99 -15.62 -19.42
C GLY A 299 -65.27 -17.06 -18.98
N ASP A 300 -64.21 -17.87 -18.84
CA ASP A 300 -64.34 -19.28 -18.44
C ASP A 300 -64.89 -19.48 -17.00
N GLY A 301 -64.94 -18.43 -16.19
CA GLY A 301 -65.50 -18.44 -14.83
C GLY A 301 -66.94 -17.96 -14.71
N GLU A 302 -67.52 -17.47 -15.80
CA GLU A 302 -68.86 -16.86 -15.81
C GLU A 302 -69.94 -17.80 -15.24
N GLY A 303 -70.76 -17.26 -14.33
CA GLY A 303 -71.82 -17.94 -13.59
C GLY A 303 -71.36 -18.95 -12.53
N THR A 304 -70.06 -19.24 -12.41
CA THR A 304 -69.54 -20.35 -11.58
C THR A 304 -68.48 -19.92 -10.57
N HIS A 305 -67.72 -18.87 -10.86
CA HIS A 305 -66.62 -18.39 -10.04
C HIS A 305 -66.73 -16.89 -9.80
N VAL A 306 -66.05 -16.39 -8.78
CA VAL A 306 -65.67 -14.98 -8.69
C VAL A 306 -64.36 -14.82 -9.47
N SER A 307 -64.29 -13.78 -10.31
CA SER A 307 -63.06 -13.42 -11.02
C SER A 307 -62.39 -12.22 -10.37
N CYS A 308 -61.06 -12.15 -10.42
CA CYS A 308 -60.29 -11.07 -9.81
C CYS A 308 -59.16 -10.63 -10.74
N PHE A 309 -59.08 -9.32 -11.01
CA PHE A 309 -58.10 -8.72 -11.91
C PHE A 309 -57.40 -7.54 -11.25
N ILE A 310 -56.12 -7.35 -11.57
CA ILE A 310 -55.36 -6.16 -11.17
C ILE A 310 -55.26 -5.23 -12.37
N ASN A 311 -55.68 -3.99 -12.17
CA ASN A 311 -55.60 -2.94 -13.17
C ASN A 311 -54.50 -1.96 -12.77
N LEU A 312 -53.62 -1.65 -13.71
CA LEU A 312 -52.74 -0.48 -13.60
C LEU A 312 -53.56 0.77 -13.87
N GLU A 313 -53.26 1.83 -13.11
CA GLU A 313 -53.97 3.10 -13.15
C GLU A 313 -52.97 4.22 -13.42
N ALA A 314 -53.40 5.31 -14.08
CA ALA A 314 -52.53 6.47 -14.30
C ALA A 314 -52.11 7.09 -12.96
N GLY A 315 -50.82 7.00 -12.65
CA GLY A 315 -50.24 7.39 -11.37
C GLY A 315 -49.61 8.78 -11.38
N GLU A 316 -49.58 9.42 -10.21
CA GLU A 316 -48.98 10.75 -10.03
C GLU A 316 -47.44 10.73 -10.20
N TYR A 317 -46.84 9.54 -10.11
CA TYR A 317 -45.39 9.32 -10.13
C TYR A 317 -44.90 8.62 -11.39
N ASP A 318 -45.76 8.36 -12.37
CA ASP A 318 -45.45 7.53 -13.55
C ASP A 318 -44.24 8.02 -14.35
N ASP A 319 -43.95 9.32 -14.36
CA ASP A 319 -42.78 9.89 -15.02
C ASP A 319 -41.46 9.52 -14.32
N LEU A 320 -41.51 9.27 -13.02
CA LEU A 320 -40.37 8.90 -12.18
C LEU A 320 -40.12 7.38 -12.13
N LEU A 321 -41.12 6.59 -12.52
CA LEU A 321 -41.10 5.15 -12.47
C LEU A 321 -40.56 4.55 -13.79
N GLU A 322 -39.98 3.35 -13.70
CA GLU A 322 -39.56 2.58 -14.86
C GLU A 322 -40.74 1.82 -15.46
N TRP A 323 -40.74 1.64 -16.78
CA TRP A 323 -41.81 0.96 -17.49
C TRP A 323 -41.19 0.00 -18.52
N PRO A 324 -41.79 -1.16 -18.80
CA PRO A 324 -43.06 -1.68 -18.25
C PRO A 324 -42.96 -2.13 -16.78
N PHE A 325 -44.09 -2.22 -16.09
CA PHE A 325 -44.16 -2.72 -14.71
C PHE A 325 -43.70 -4.18 -14.63
N GLN A 326 -42.84 -4.48 -13.65
CA GLN A 326 -42.43 -5.85 -13.32
C GLN A 326 -42.54 -6.10 -11.81
N GLY A 327 -43.15 -7.23 -11.45
CA GLY A 327 -43.44 -7.55 -10.06
C GLY A 327 -44.43 -8.68 -9.89
N GLU A 328 -44.69 -9.01 -8.63
CA GLU A 328 -45.69 -10.00 -8.22
C GLU A 328 -46.78 -9.28 -7.43
N VAL A 329 -48.05 -9.45 -7.82
CA VAL A 329 -49.21 -8.97 -7.07
C VAL A 329 -49.93 -10.18 -6.50
N THR A 330 -50.00 -10.26 -5.18
CA THR A 330 -50.73 -11.32 -4.49
C THR A 330 -52.13 -10.83 -4.16
N ILE A 331 -53.15 -11.57 -4.58
CA ILE A 331 -54.55 -11.37 -4.22
C ILE A 331 -54.92 -12.44 -3.20
N GLU A 332 -55.34 -12.04 -2.01
CA GLU A 332 -55.84 -12.95 -0.97
C GLU A 332 -57.30 -12.62 -0.66
N LEU A 333 -58.19 -13.62 -0.76
CA LEU A 333 -59.54 -13.56 -0.23
C LEU A 333 -59.52 -14.15 1.19
N LEU A 334 -59.90 -13.33 2.16
CA LEU A 334 -59.73 -13.64 3.57
C LEU A 334 -60.86 -14.52 4.09
N ASN A 335 -60.46 -15.64 4.69
CA ASN A 335 -61.30 -16.37 5.64
C ASN A 335 -61.68 -15.45 6.80
N GLN A 336 -62.99 -15.26 7.01
CA GLN A 336 -63.51 -14.33 8.02
C GLN A 336 -63.66 -14.95 9.42
N LEU A 337 -63.32 -16.24 9.59
CA LEU A 337 -63.39 -16.94 10.88
C LEU A 337 -62.06 -16.92 11.64
N GLU A 338 -60.93 -16.99 10.94
CA GLU A 338 -59.58 -16.96 11.51
C GLU A 338 -58.54 -16.49 10.48
N ASP A 339 -57.38 -16.02 10.96
CA ASP A 339 -56.24 -15.58 10.13
C ASP A 339 -55.44 -16.79 9.57
N LYS A 340 -56.15 -17.75 8.99
CA LYS A 340 -55.64 -18.97 8.35
C LYS A 340 -56.53 -19.37 7.19
N ASN A 341 -55.97 -20.19 6.29
CA ASN A 341 -56.69 -20.75 5.14
C ASN A 341 -57.34 -19.68 4.26
N HIS A 342 -56.66 -18.55 4.06
CA HIS A 342 -57.06 -17.57 3.06
C HIS A 342 -56.83 -18.15 1.65
N LYS A 343 -57.74 -17.88 0.72
CA LYS A 343 -57.56 -18.22 -0.69
C LYS A 343 -56.59 -17.20 -1.28
N LYS A 344 -55.51 -17.68 -1.88
CA LYS A 344 -54.41 -16.84 -2.36
C LYS A 344 -53.99 -17.28 -3.75
N ASP A 345 -53.89 -16.33 -4.67
CA ASP A 345 -53.23 -16.52 -5.96
C ASP A 345 -52.34 -15.31 -6.29
N ILE A 346 -51.36 -15.51 -7.19
CA ILE A 346 -50.30 -14.54 -7.48
C ILE A 346 -50.29 -14.20 -8.97
N VAL A 347 -50.53 -12.93 -9.28
CA VAL A 347 -50.39 -12.38 -10.62
C VAL A 347 -48.92 -11.97 -10.84
N THR A 348 -48.27 -12.57 -11.83
CA THR A 348 -46.86 -12.29 -12.15
C THR A 348 -46.74 -11.40 -13.38
N TYR A 349 -46.03 -10.28 -13.24
CA TYR A 349 -45.70 -9.34 -14.30
C TYR A 349 -44.23 -9.49 -14.67
N ASN A 350 -43.96 -10.03 -15.86
CA ASN A 350 -42.62 -10.29 -16.36
C ASN A 350 -42.49 -10.00 -17.87
N GLU A 351 -41.38 -10.41 -18.48
CA GLU A 351 -41.13 -10.19 -19.91
C GLU A 351 -42.17 -10.88 -20.81
N SER A 352 -42.73 -12.01 -20.38
CA SER A 352 -43.73 -12.78 -21.13
C SER A 352 -45.17 -12.28 -20.98
N THR A 353 -45.45 -11.45 -19.97
CA THR A 353 -46.76 -10.82 -19.79
C THR A 353 -47.05 -9.89 -20.98
N ASP A 354 -48.27 -9.92 -21.52
CA ASP A 354 -48.64 -9.03 -22.62
C ASP A 354 -48.44 -7.55 -22.23
N ASP A 355 -47.97 -6.77 -23.19
CA ASP A 355 -47.67 -5.37 -23.06
C ASP A 355 -48.89 -4.54 -22.63
N GLU A 356 -50.10 -4.95 -23.03
CA GLU A 356 -51.35 -4.29 -22.65
C GLU A 356 -51.55 -4.21 -21.12
N TYR A 357 -51.05 -5.19 -20.36
CA TYR A 357 -51.24 -5.26 -18.91
C TYR A 357 -50.12 -4.63 -18.08
N LYS A 358 -48.99 -4.26 -18.71
CA LYS A 358 -47.79 -3.81 -17.99
C LYS A 358 -47.24 -2.46 -18.45
N HIS A 359 -47.79 -1.89 -19.52
CA HIS A 359 -47.39 -0.57 -20.00
C HIS A 359 -48.01 0.58 -19.22
N ARG A 360 -47.40 1.75 -19.36
CA ARG A 360 -47.88 2.99 -18.74
C ARG A 360 -49.27 3.33 -19.28
N VAL A 361 -50.20 3.62 -18.36
CA VAL A 361 -51.55 4.09 -18.69
C VAL A 361 -51.51 5.60 -18.93
N SER A 362 -52.03 6.04 -20.08
CA SER A 362 -51.93 7.44 -20.54
C SER A 362 -53.13 8.35 -20.17
N GLY A 363 -54.07 7.84 -19.38
CA GLY A 363 -55.15 8.63 -18.78
C GLY A 363 -56.35 7.77 -18.37
N GLY A 364 -56.85 7.94 -17.14
CA GLY A 364 -57.95 7.16 -16.59
C GLY A 364 -57.54 5.74 -16.14
N ARG A 365 -58.51 4.83 -16.16
CA ARG A 365 -58.37 3.41 -15.79
C ARG A 365 -58.01 2.57 -17.00
N SER A 366 -57.06 1.64 -16.84
CA SER A 366 -56.81 0.61 -17.86
C SER A 366 -58.06 -0.26 -18.03
N THR A 367 -58.53 -0.40 -19.27
CA THR A 367 -59.62 -1.32 -19.62
C THR A 367 -59.19 -2.79 -19.59
N ALA A 368 -57.88 -3.06 -19.47
CA ALA A 368 -57.30 -4.39 -19.43
C ALA A 368 -56.69 -4.64 -18.05
N GLY A 369 -57.28 -5.58 -17.31
CA GLY A 369 -56.78 -6.07 -16.02
C GLY A 369 -56.18 -7.47 -16.16
N LEU A 370 -55.09 -7.75 -15.45
CA LEU A 370 -54.45 -9.07 -15.44
C LEU A 370 -54.82 -9.80 -14.16
N GLY A 371 -55.30 -11.04 -14.26
CA GLY A 371 -55.71 -11.82 -13.11
C GLY A 371 -56.30 -13.17 -13.46
N PHE A 372 -57.35 -13.56 -12.74
CA PHE A 372 -57.89 -14.90 -12.75
C PHE A 372 -59.39 -14.87 -13.04
N MET A 373 -59.78 -15.46 -14.17
CA MET A 373 -61.17 -15.72 -14.51
C MET A 373 -61.82 -16.71 -13.53
N GLN A 374 -61.06 -17.69 -13.04
CA GLN A 374 -61.53 -18.68 -12.06
C GLN A 374 -60.76 -18.55 -10.74
N PHE A 375 -60.94 -17.43 -10.03
CA PHE A 375 -60.21 -17.19 -8.78
C PHE A 375 -60.73 -18.10 -7.65
N ILE A 376 -62.04 -18.09 -7.39
CA ILE A 376 -62.68 -18.99 -6.41
C ILE A 376 -64.07 -19.38 -6.88
N SER A 377 -64.46 -20.64 -6.72
CA SER A 377 -65.82 -21.08 -7.09
C SER A 377 -66.86 -20.50 -6.13
N HIS A 378 -68.09 -20.30 -6.60
CA HIS A 378 -69.18 -19.83 -5.73
C HIS A 378 -69.48 -20.81 -4.59
N GLU A 379 -69.29 -22.11 -4.81
CA GLU A 379 -69.50 -23.14 -3.79
C GLU A 379 -68.51 -23.02 -2.63
N GLU A 380 -67.27 -22.60 -2.92
CA GLU A 380 -66.21 -22.45 -1.93
C GLU A 380 -66.34 -21.19 -1.07
N LEU A 381 -67.16 -20.21 -1.46
CA LEU A 381 -67.36 -18.97 -0.71
C LEU A 381 -68.07 -19.19 0.64
N GLU A 382 -68.99 -20.16 0.65
CA GLU A 382 -69.80 -20.53 1.79
C GLU A 382 -68.98 -21.20 2.90
N HIS A 383 -69.59 -21.35 4.07
CA HIS A 383 -68.91 -21.98 5.19
C HIS A 383 -68.56 -23.45 4.90
N ASN A 384 -67.26 -23.77 4.95
CA ASN A 384 -66.73 -25.13 4.89
C ASN A 384 -66.27 -25.58 6.30
N PRO A 385 -67.01 -26.51 6.95
CA PRO A 385 -66.68 -26.99 8.30
C PRO A 385 -65.36 -27.78 8.38
N ALA A 386 -64.94 -28.42 7.27
CA ALA A 386 -63.74 -29.26 7.26
C ALA A 386 -62.45 -28.43 7.31
N THR A 387 -62.47 -27.26 6.68
CA THR A 387 -61.33 -26.32 6.63
C THR A 387 -61.52 -25.11 7.54
N ASN A 388 -62.66 -25.02 8.24
CA ASN A 388 -63.06 -23.87 9.06
C ASN A 388 -62.95 -22.54 8.29
N CYS A 389 -63.34 -22.57 7.01
CA CYS A 389 -63.28 -21.42 6.12
C CYS A 389 -64.68 -20.86 5.90
N GLN A 390 -64.81 -19.54 5.92
CA GLN A 390 -65.99 -18.84 5.39
C GLN A 390 -65.51 -17.53 4.78
N TYR A 391 -65.63 -17.40 3.46
CA TYR A 391 -65.16 -16.20 2.75
C TYR A 391 -66.27 -15.18 2.59
N LEU A 392 -67.50 -15.62 2.30
CA LEU A 392 -68.69 -14.77 2.25
C LEU A 392 -69.41 -14.78 3.60
N LYS A 393 -69.53 -13.60 4.20
CA LYS A 393 -70.24 -13.41 5.46
C LYS A 393 -70.82 -12.02 5.51
N ASP A 394 -72.06 -11.91 5.98
CA ASP A 394 -72.81 -10.64 6.04
C ASP A 394 -72.79 -9.90 4.69
N ASP A 395 -73.02 -10.67 3.61
CA ASP A 395 -73.00 -10.21 2.22
C ASP A 395 -71.75 -9.42 1.81
N SER A 396 -70.61 -9.78 2.41
CA SER A 396 -69.34 -9.08 2.26
C SER A 396 -68.17 -10.04 2.02
N LEU A 397 -67.22 -9.60 1.21
CA LEU A 397 -65.92 -10.26 0.99
C LEU A 397 -64.77 -9.34 1.41
N TYR A 398 -63.70 -9.90 1.96
CA TYR A 398 -62.50 -9.13 2.33
C TYR A 398 -61.30 -9.57 1.49
N PHE A 399 -60.70 -8.62 0.78
CA PHE A 399 -59.52 -8.85 -0.04
C PHE A 399 -58.29 -8.18 0.58
N ARG A 400 -57.18 -8.92 0.66
CA ARG A 400 -55.88 -8.37 0.99
C ARG A 400 -54.99 -8.46 -0.24
N VAL A 401 -54.53 -7.30 -0.71
CA VAL A 401 -53.63 -7.20 -1.87
C VAL A 401 -52.25 -6.78 -1.39
N SER A 402 -51.21 -7.49 -1.83
CA SER A 402 -49.82 -7.13 -1.55
C SER A 402 -49.01 -7.14 -2.83
N VAL A 403 -48.12 -6.15 -2.98
CA VAL A 403 -47.31 -5.97 -4.20
C VAL A 403 -45.85 -6.07 -3.85
N LYS A 404 -45.12 -6.85 -4.65
CA LYS A 404 -43.68 -6.99 -4.59
C LYS A 404 -43.08 -6.60 -5.92
N VAL A 405 -42.56 -5.37 -5.97
CA VAL A 405 -41.90 -4.82 -7.17
C VAL A 405 -40.50 -5.42 -7.29
N THR A 406 -40.11 -5.87 -8.48
CA THR A 406 -38.73 -6.36 -8.71
C THR A 406 -37.74 -5.20 -8.68
N SER A 407 -36.47 -5.47 -8.35
CA SER A 407 -35.43 -4.44 -8.16
C SER A 407 -35.18 -3.54 -9.37
N THR A 408 -35.56 -4.00 -10.57
CA THR A 408 -35.48 -3.27 -11.84
C THR A 408 -36.60 -2.25 -12.03
N SER A 409 -37.76 -2.38 -11.37
CA SER A 409 -38.90 -1.45 -11.54
C SER A 409 -38.95 -0.34 -10.49
N LYS A 410 -37.78 0.12 -10.01
CA LYS A 410 -37.66 1.19 -9.01
C LYS A 410 -37.69 2.58 -9.67
N THR A 411 -37.80 3.63 -8.86
CA THR A 411 -37.65 5.01 -9.31
C THR A 411 -36.36 5.18 -10.11
N LYS A 412 -36.45 5.83 -11.28
CA LYS A 412 -35.34 6.04 -12.21
C LYS A 412 -34.09 6.52 -11.46
N PRO A 413 -33.01 5.72 -11.37
CA PRO A 413 -31.91 5.99 -10.46
C PRO A 413 -31.16 7.30 -10.77
N TRP A 414 -31.27 7.83 -11.99
CA TRP A 414 -30.68 9.12 -12.40
C TRP A 414 -31.54 10.36 -12.06
N LEU A 415 -32.79 10.17 -11.61
CA LEU A 415 -33.65 11.25 -11.11
C LEU A 415 -33.62 11.37 -9.58
N VAL A 416 -33.20 10.31 -8.89
CA VAL A 416 -32.89 10.35 -7.46
C VAL A 416 -31.58 11.12 -7.31
N ARG A 417 -31.64 12.43 -7.03
CA ARG A 417 -30.45 13.19 -6.66
C ARG A 417 -29.74 12.44 -5.54
N SER A 418 -28.55 11.90 -5.84
CA SER A 418 -27.57 11.62 -4.81
C SER A 418 -27.34 12.95 -4.11
N ALA A 419 -27.84 13.07 -2.89
CA ALA A 419 -27.42 14.16 -2.02
C ALA A 419 -25.92 13.92 -1.79
N ILE A 420 -25.11 14.67 -2.54
CA ILE A 420 -23.65 14.76 -2.36
C ILE A 420 -23.39 15.39 -1.00
#